data_AF-A0A1C5D005-F1
#
_entry.id   AF-A0A1C5D005-F1
#
_cell.length_a   1.000
_cell.length_b   1.000
_cell.length_c   1.000
_cell.angle_alpha   90.00
_cell.angle_beta   90.00
_cell.angle_gamma   90.00
#
_symmetry.space_group_name_H-M   'P 1'
#
loop_
_entity.id
_entity.type
_entity.pdbx_description
1 polymer ?
#
loop_
_entity_poly.entity_id
_entity_poly.type
_entity_poly.pdbx_seq_one_letter_code
_entity_poly.pdbx_strand_id
1 'polypeptide(L)' 'MPEASGESGGLAPHQEGWDPAPVVLLASWKTLSQVELATAEWGDWYCHRRFHSEMDHVPPVQYEANYYVEFAKLQVTIAI' A
#
# COMPACT_ATOMS: atom_id res chain seq x y z
N MET A 1 22.35 37.49 6.78
CA MET A 1 21.46 36.82 7.75
C MET A 1 20.50 37.86 8.30
N PRO A 2 19.20 37.54 8.33
CA PRO A 2 18.57 37.29 9.62
C PRO A 2 17.97 35.88 9.73
N GLU A 3 18.07 35.34 10.94
CA GLU A 3 17.42 34.13 11.45
C GLU A 3 16.01 34.45 12.00
N ALA A 4 15.07 33.54 11.76
CA ALA A 4 13.91 33.18 12.61
C ALA A 4 13.24 31.96 11.93
N SER A 5 13.53 30.73 12.34
CA SER A 5 12.86 29.98 13.41
C SER A 5 11.35 29.86 13.19
N GLY A 6 10.94 28.68 12.73
CA GLY A 6 9.56 28.25 12.60
C GLY A 6 9.56 26.78 12.19
N GLU A 7 9.59 25.90 13.17
CA GLU A 7 9.41 24.46 13.02
C GLU A 7 8.18 24.16 12.16
N SER A 8 8.36 23.42 11.06
CA SER A 8 7.25 22.76 10.39
C SER A 8 7.62 21.30 10.15
N GLY A 9 7.20 20.47 11.11
CA GLY A 9 6.89 19.06 10.92
C GLY A 9 8.04 18.19 10.41
N GLY A 10 8.65 17.44 11.32
CA GLY A 10 9.50 16.32 10.95
C GLY A 10 8.82 15.48 9.86
N LEU A 11 9.56 15.23 8.77
CA LEU A 11 9.15 14.35 7.69
C LEU A 11 8.61 13.06 8.33
N ALA A 12 7.29 12.86 8.24
CA ALA A 12 6.70 11.56 8.50
C ALA A 12 7.45 10.55 7.61
N PRO A 13 7.90 9.41 8.16
CA PRO A 13 8.66 8.44 7.38
C PRO A 13 7.86 8.07 6.14
N HIS A 14 8.50 8.29 4.99
CA HIS A 14 8.05 8.01 3.63
C HIS A 14 7.34 6.64 3.54
N GLN A 15 6.00 6.65 3.62
CA GLN A 15 5.09 5.49 3.59
C GLN A 15 5.10 4.74 2.24
N GLU A 16 5.72 5.34 1.22
CA GLU A 16 5.95 4.77 -0.10
C GLU A 16 7.13 3.76 -0.08
N GLY A 17 7.87 3.67 1.03
CA GLY A 17 8.93 2.70 1.24
C GLY A 17 8.34 1.33 1.58
N TRP A 18 8.85 0.29 0.92
CA TRP A 18 8.64 -1.10 1.33
C TRP A 18 9.05 -1.27 2.80
N ASP A 19 8.07 -1.30 3.73
CA ASP A 19 8.28 -1.56 5.16
C ASP A 19 7.79 -2.94 5.68
N PRO A 20 7.82 -4.06 4.93
CA PRO A 20 7.63 -5.41 5.48
C PRO A 20 8.96 -6.05 5.94
N ALA A 21 10.04 -5.27 6.07
CA ALA A 21 11.40 -5.75 5.83
C ALA A 21 12.06 -6.68 6.86
N PRO A 22 11.78 -6.71 8.18
CA PRO A 22 12.62 -7.56 9.03
C PRO A 22 12.26 -9.05 8.96
N VAL A 23 11.03 -9.44 8.59
CA VAL A 23 10.59 -10.85 8.70
C VAL A 23 10.73 -11.62 7.39
N VAL A 24 10.26 -11.07 6.27
CA VAL A 24 10.19 -11.82 5.00
C VAL A 24 11.55 -11.91 4.29
N LEU A 25 12.35 -10.84 4.34
CA LEU A 25 13.61 -10.75 3.60
C LEU A 25 14.83 -11.29 4.36
N LEU A 26 14.72 -11.50 5.68
CA LEU A 26 15.82 -11.97 6.53
C LEU A 26 15.60 -13.39 7.08
N ALA A 27 14.46 -14.04 6.80
CA ALA A 27 14.14 -15.34 7.37
C ALA A 27 14.77 -16.52 6.61
N SER A 28 15.48 -17.37 7.34
CA SER A 28 15.80 -18.73 6.90
C SER A 28 14.60 -19.63 7.17
N TRP A 29 13.78 -19.82 6.15
CA TRP A 29 12.58 -20.65 6.21
C TRP A 29 12.95 -22.13 6.32
N LYS A 30 12.49 -22.80 7.38
CA LYS A 30 12.80 -24.22 7.65
C LYS A 30 11.64 -25.16 7.32
N THR A 31 10.44 -24.60 7.13
CA THR A 31 9.21 -25.36 6.90
C THR A 31 8.32 -24.63 5.90
N LEU A 32 7.46 -25.39 5.20
CA LEU A 32 6.50 -24.83 4.25
C LEU A 32 5.55 -23.83 4.91
N SER A 33 5.08 -24.13 6.12
CA SER A 33 4.13 -23.27 6.86
C SER A 33 4.68 -21.87 7.12
N GLN A 34 6.00 -21.72 7.30
CA GLN A 34 6.59 -20.40 7.46
C GLN A 34 6.60 -19.60 6.16
N VAL A 35 6.79 -20.25 5.01
CA VAL A 35 6.70 -19.61 3.69
C VAL A 35 5.27 -19.20 3.37
N GLU A 36 4.30 -20.05 3.72
CA GLU A 36 2.87 -19.74 3.55
C GLU A 36 2.47 -18.52 4.39
N LEU A 37 2.90 -18.48 5.65
CA LEU A 37 2.64 -17.34 6.53
C LEU A 37 3.27 -16.05 5.99
N ALA A 38 4.53 -16.11 5.56
CA ALA A 38 5.25 -14.96 5.00
C ALA A 38 4.55 -14.41 3.75
N THR A 39 4.04 -15.31 2.91
CA THR A 39 3.34 -14.95 1.67
C THR A 39 1.99 -14.30 1.99
N ALA A 40 1.27 -14.83 2.99
CA ALA A 40 0.01 -14.24 3.46
C ALA A 40 0.23 -12.84 4.06
N GLU A 41 1.26 -12.67 4.88
CA GLU A 41 1.63 -11.37 5.46
C GLU A 41 2.03 -10.35 4.38
N TRP A 42 2.80 -10.80 3.37
CA TRP A 42 3.15 -9.97 2.24
C TRP A 42 1.91 -9.52 1.45
N GLY A 43 1.01 -10.46 1.13
CA GLY A 43 -0.23 -10.15 0.41
C GLY A 43 -1.12 -9.18 1.18
N ASP A 44 -1.25 -9.36 2.49
CA ASP A 44 -2.01 -8.45 3.34
C ASP A 44 -1.40 -7.05 3.39
N TRP A 45 -0.08 -6.93 3.53
CA TRP A 45 0.59 -5.64 3.44
C TRP A 45 0.38 -4.97 2.08
N TYR A 46 0.64 -5.70 0.99
CA TYR A 46 0.54 -5.16 -0.36
C TYR A 46 -0.88 -4.68 -0.69
N CYS A 47 -1.89 -5.49 -0.40
CA CYS A 47 -3.27 -5.20 -0.80
C CYS A 47 -3.98 -4.20 0.12
N HIS A 48 -3.71 -4.22 1.42
CA HIS A 48 -4.49 -3.46 2.42
C HIS A 48 -3.74 -2.30 3.08
N ARG A 49 -2.40 -2.30 3.06
CA ARG A 49 -1.60 -1.37 3.87
C ARG A 49 -0.59 -0.55 3.07
N ARG A 50 -0.23 -0.99 1.87
CA ARG A 50 0.69 -0.26 1.00
C ARG A 50 -0.03 0.95 0.40
N PHE A 51 0.42 2.14 0.78
CA PHE A 51 0.10 3.37 0.07
C PHE A 51 1.06 3.52 -1.10
N HIS A 52 0.51 3.74 -2.29
CA HIS A 52 1.27 3.87 -3.52
C HIS A 52 0.86 5.18 -4.20
N SER A 53 1.82 6.06 -4.42
CA SER A 53 1.62 7.42 -4.94
C SER A 53 1.02 7.44 -6.35
N GLU A 54 1.25 6.39 -7.14
CA GLU A 54 0.63 6.21 -8.47
C GLU A 54 -0.87 5.88 -8.39
N MET A 55 -1.34 5.41 -7.22
CA MET A 55 -2.73 5.07 -6.94
C MET A 55 -3.35 6.07 -5.94
N ASP A 56 -2.97 7.36 -6.05
CA ASP A 56 -3.49 8.44 -5.20
C ASP A 56 -3.38 8.18 -3.69
N HIS A 57 -2.39 7.39 -3.25
CA HIS A 57 -2.21 7.02 -1.85
C HIS A 57 -3.42 6.30 -1.24
N VAL A 58 -4.12 5.46 -2.01
CA VAL A 58 -5.08 4.48 -1.47
C VAL A 58 -4.55 3.05 -1.60
N PRO A 59 -4.95 2.12 -0.72
CA PRO A 59 -4.55 0.72 -0.86
C PRO A 59 -5.10 0.11 -2.16
N PRO A 60 -4.38 -0.85 -2.79
CA PRO A 60 -4.81 -1.47 -4.04
C PRO A 60 -6.23 -2.05 -4.02
N VAL A 61 -6.64 -2.66 -2.92
CA VAL A 61 -8.01 -3.22 -2.79
C VAL A 61 -9.08 -2.13 -2.91
N GLN A 62 -8.79 -0.93 -2.41
CA GLN A 62 -9.72 0.20 -2.46
C GLN A 62 -9.73 0.82 -3.85
N TYR A 63 -8.56 0.92 -4.48
CA TYR A 63 -8.45 1.36 -5.87
C TYR A 63 -9.26 0.46 -6.81
N GLU A 64 -9.11 -0.86 -6.69
CA GLU A 64 -9.84 -1.84 -7.48
C GLU A 64 -11.36 -1.78 -7.24
N ALA A 65 -11.80 -1.66 -5.98
CA ALA A 65 -13.21 -1.51 -5.65
C ALA A 65 -13.83 -0.28 -6.32
N ASN A 66 -13.13 0.86 -6.28
CA ASN A 66 -13.57 2.09 -6.93
C ASN A 66 -13.64 1.91 -8.47
N TYR A 67 -12.63 1.27 -9.06
CA TYR A 67 -12.61 0.98 -10.49
C TYR A 67 -13.83 0.18 -10.94
N TYR A 68 -14.20 -0.90 -10.25
CA TYR A 68 -15.36 -1.72 -10.65
C TYR A 68 -16.70 -1.00 -10.47
N VAL A 69 -16.81 -0.14 -9.45
CA VAL A 69 -17.99 0.71 -9.28
C VAL A 69 -18.15 1.66 -10.47
N GLU A 70 -17.08 2.34 -10.87
CA GLU A 70 -17.11 3.24 -12.04
C GLU A 70 -17.35 2.47 -13.34
N PHE A 71 -16.70 1.32 -13.50
CA PHE A 71 -16.90 0.46 -14.67
C PHE A 71 -18.36 0.02 -14.80
N ALA A 72 -19.00 -0.38 -13.70
CA ALA A 72 -20.42 -0.75 -13.70
C ALA A 72 -21.33 0.44 -14.05
N LYS A 73 -21.05 1.65 -13.54
CA LYS A 73 -21.79 2.87 -13.90
C LYS A 73 -21.69 3.19 -15.39
N LEU A 74 -20.49 3.05 -15.96
CA LEU A 74 -20.26 3.29 -17.39
C LEU A 74 -21.00 2.28 -18.26
N GLN A 75 -21.01 1.00 -17.88
CA GLN A 75 -21.78 -0.01 -18.62
C GLN A 75 -23.27 0.28 -18.64
N VAL A 76 -23.84 0.73 -17.52
CA VAL A 76 -25.25 1.16 -17.46
C VAL A 76 -25.50 2.37 -18.37
N THR A 77 -24.57 3.32 -18.43
CA THR A 77 -24.73 4.57 -19.21
C THR A 77 -24.61 4.36 -20.73
N ILE A 78 -23.85 3.36 -21.17
CA ILE A 78 -23.65 3.07 -22.61
C ILE A 78 -24.75 2.14 -23.15
N ALA A 79 -25.47 1.45 -22.26
CA ALA A 79 -26.54 0.51 -22.61
C ALA A 79 -27.95 1.14 -22.70
N ILE A 80 -28.06 2.49 -22.65
CA ILE A 80 -29.30 3.27 -22.79
C ILE A 80 -29.26 4.09 -24.09
#